data_AF-A0A6M0K1J7-F1
#
_entry.id   AF-A0A6M0K1J7-F1
#
_cell.length_a   1.000
_cell.length_b   1.000
_cell.length_c   1.000
_cell.angle_alpha   90.00
_cell.angle_beta   90.00
_cell.angle_gamma   90.00
#
_symmetry.space_group_name_H-M   'P 1'
#
loop_
_entity.id
_entity.type
_entity.pdbx_description
1 polymer ?
#
loop_
_entity_poly.entity_id
_entity_poly.type
_entity_poly.pdbx_seq_one_letter_code
_entity_poly.pdbx_strand_id
1 'polypeptide(L)'
;MNGVFVQALIDLRDDLGLNPANVVITGDCGSSLDSVALHAIRRFEQEPDFERVYCVFDRDQHEDYKKASDRIGTKTLRRRNGDPALFRAITSVPCFEYWLLLHSGYNTAPFYPTQSRSPCAPVIAALKQASIRDYEKAMRGVYERSKPRLQRAIQNAERALKAAVAAGTDNPTTCMHESVIETCRKARRKCFRQRCLDGFVQPCGAFC
;
A
#
# COMPACT_ATOMS: atom_id res chain seq x y z
N MET A 1 0.51 -15.96 3.82
CA MET A 1 0.57 -15.63 2.37
C MET A 1 0.63 -14.10 2.19
N ASN A 2 1.67 -13.44 2.74
CA ASN A 2 1.79 -11.95 2.74
C ASN A 2 3.04 -11.44 1.97
N GLY A 3 3.71 -12.31 1.19
CA GLY A 3 5.09 -12.08 0.75
C GLY A 3 5.29 -11.00 -0.32
N VAL A 4 4.44 -10.94 -1.35
CA VAL A 4 4.64 -9.99 -2.48
C VAL A 4 4.45 -8.55 -2.02
N PHE A 5 3.39 -8.32 -1.25
CA PHE A 5 3.02 -7.00 -0.77
C PHE A 5 4.14 -6.38 0.10
N VAL A 6 4.55 -7.11 1.14
CA VAL A 6 5.58 -6.66 2.09
C VAL A 6 6.90 -6.46 1.36
N GLN A 7 7.29 -7.40 0.49
CA GLN A 7 8.53 -7.29 -0.26
C GLN A 7 8.51 -6.10 -1.22
N ALA A 8 7.43 -5.86 -1.96
CA ALA A 8 7.35 -4.74 -2.90
C ALA A 8 7.45 -3.37 -2.20
N LEU A 9 6.92 -3.24 -0.99
CA LEU A 9 7.09 -2.03 -0.19
C LEU A 9 8.51 -1.89 0.38
N ILE A 10 9.14 -2.99 0.77
CA ILE A 10 10.55 -3.01 1.20
C ILE A 10 11.44 -2.56 0.03
N ASP A 11 11.24 -3.15 -1.16
CA ASP A 11 11.98 -2.79 -2.37
C ASP A 11 11.78 -1.30 -2.70
N LEU A 12 10.54 -0.77 -2.61
CA LEU A 12 10.26 0.67 -2.79
C LEU A 12 11.00 1.55 -1.76
N ARG A 13 10.99 1.16 -0.48
CA ARG A 13 11.68 1.91 0.57
C ARG A 13 13.18 1.96 0.29
N ASP A 14 13.75 0.83 -0.09
CA ASP A 14 15.19 0.65 -0.31
C ASP A 14 15.64 1.41 -1.56
N ASP A 15 14.85 1.36 -2.64
CA ASP A 15 15.08 2.15 -3.85
C ASP A 15 15.05 3.66 -3.60
N LEU A 16 14.15 4.11 -2.71
CA LEU A 16 14.09 5.51 -2.27
C LEU A 16 15.20 5.88 -1.26
N GLY A 17 16.06 4.92 -0.88
CA GLY A 17 17.14 5.11 0.09
C GLY A 17 16.63 5.50 1.47
N LEU A 18 15.42 5.09 1.86
CA LEU A 18 14.84 5.44 3.14
C LEU A 18 15.42 4.55 4.25
N ASN A 19 15.73 5.15 5.41
CA ASN A 19 16.27 4.39 6.53
C ASN A 19 15.19 3.43 7.09
N PRO A 20 15.46 2.12 7.21
CA PRO A 20 14.54 1.15 7.79
C PRO A 20 14.06 1.49 9.21
N ALA A 21 14.83 2.25 9.99
CA ALA A 21 14.41 2.75 11.30
C ALA A 21 13.32 3.84 11.23
N ASN A 22 13.25 4.58 10.11
CA ASN A 22 12.27 5.66 9.91
C ASN A 22 11.02 5.20 9.13
N VAL A 23 11.16 4.11 8.36
CA VAL A 23 10.10 3.47 7.59
C VAL A 23 10.19 1.96 7.82
N VAL A 24 9.48 1.51 8.84
CA VAL A 24 9.39 0.10 9.22
C VAL A 24 8.24 -0.54 8.44
N ILE A 25 8.54 -1.67 7.79
CA ILE A 25 7.57 -2.49 7.06
C ILE A 25 7.69 -3.91 7.61
N THR A 26 6.58 -4.48 8.06
CA THR A 26 6.54 -5.84 8.62
C THR A 26 5.32 -6.59 8.11
N GLY A 27 5.47 -7.90 7.94
CA GLY A 27 4.40 -8.85 7.67
C GLY A 27 4.19 -9.86 8.80
N ASP A 28 4.80 -9.64 9.97
CA ASP A 28 4.88 -10.58 11.09
C ASP A 28 3.60 -10.55 11.94
N CYS A 29 2.47 -10.62 11.25
CA CYS A 29 1.14 -10.63 11.82
C CYS A 29 0.30 -11.71 11.15
N GLY A 30 -0.82 -12.07 11.78
CA GLY A 30 -1.79 -12.98 11.17
C GLY A 30 -2.31 -12.44 9.84
N SER A 31 -2.99 -13.28 9.07
CA SER A 31 -3.57 -12.90 7.78
C SER A 31 -4.96 -12.27 7.89
N SER A 32 -5.55 -12.18 9.09
CA SER A 32 -6.88 -11.56 9.27
C SER A 32 -6.75 -10.06 9.50
N LEU A 33 -7.76 -9.30 9.04
CA LEU A 33 -7.79 -7.84 9.18
C LEU A 33 -7.62 -7.39 10.64
N ASP A 34 -8.27 -8.08 11.58
CA ASP A 34 -8.17 -7.78 13.01
C ASP A 34 -6.76 -8.07 13.55
N SER A 35 -6.11 -9.15 13.10
CA SER A 35 -4.75 -9.46 13.54
C SER A 35 -3.71 -8.43 13.09
N VAL A 36 -3.87 -7.86 11.88
CA VAL A 36 -3.03 -6.76 11.39
C VAL A 36 -3.26 -5.51 12.22
N ALA A 37 -4.52 -5.12 12.42
CA ALA A 37 -4.87 -3.94 13.21
C ALA A 37 -4.37 -4.03 14.66
N LEU A 38 -4.58 -5.17 15.32
CA LEU A 38 -4.09 -5.42 16.68
C LEU A 38 -2.57 -5.43 16.77
N HIS A 39 -1.89 -6.02 15.78
CA HIS A 39 -0.44 -6.01 15.73
C HIS A 39 0.09 -4.57 15.60
N ALA A 40 -0.46 -3.77 14.68
CA ALA A 40 -0.06 -2.38 14.50
C ALA A 40 -0.24 -1.54 15.78
N ILE A 41 -1.36 -1.71 16.48
CA ILE A 41 -1.64 -1.04 17.74
C ILE A 41 -0.61 -1.46 18.81
N ARG A 42 -0.42 -2.76 19.03
CA ARG A 42 0.55 -3.26 20.03
C ARG A 42 1.97 -2.79 19.75
N ARG A 43 2.36 -2.80 18.47
CA ARG A 43 3.70 -2.37 18.04
C ARG A 43 3.92 -0.88 18.27
N PHE A 44 2.89 -0.06 18.08
CA PHE A 44 2.92 1.36 18.39
C PHE A 44 2.94 1.62 19.90
N GLU A 45 2.16 0.89 20.69
CA GLU A 45 2.16 1.02 22.15
C GLU A 45 3.54 0.70 22.76
N GLN A 46 4.31 -0.21 22.13
CA GLN A 46 5.70 -0.51 22.51
C GLN A 46 6.70 0.57 22.08
N GLU A 47 6.51 1.16 20.89
CA GLU A 47 7.37 2.22 20.35
C GLU A 47 6.52 3.37 19.78
N PRO A 48 6.04 4.30 20.63
CA PRO A 48 5.10 5.34 20.24
C PRO A 48 5.81 6.52 19.54
N ASP A 49 6.72 6.25 18.61
CA ASP A 49 7.54 7.27 17.96
C ASP A 49 7.07 7.54 16.52
N PHE A 50 6.27 6.65 15.94
CA PHE A 50 5.75 6.75 14.57
C PHE A 50 4.71 7.86 14.40
N GLU A 51 4.92 8.73 13.42
CA GLU A 51 3.94 9.75 13.04
C GLU A 51 2.73 9.16 12.31
N ARG A 52 2.97 8.14 11.47
CA ARG A 52 1.96 7.52 10.61
C ARG A 52 2.13 6.01 10.64
N VAL A 53 1.02 5.30 10.79
CA VAL A 53 0.93 3.84 10.77
C VAL A 53 -0.10 3.43 9.73
N TYR A 54 0.32 2.62 8.75
CA TYR A 54 -0.52 2.13 7.67
C TYR A 54 -0.72 0.62 7.84
N CYS A 55 -1.97 0.19 7.97
CA CYS A 55 -2.35 -1.22 7.97
C CYS A 55 -2.86 -1.57 6.59
N VAL A 56 -2.18 -2.46 5.88
CA VAL A 56 -2.55 -2.81 4.52
C VAL A 56 -3.14 -4.20 4.46
N PHE A 57 -4.30 -4.34 3.84
CA PHE A 57 -4.99 -5.61 3.74
C PHE A 57 -5.91 -5.68 2.52
N ASP A 58 -6.10 -6.90 2.02
CA ASP A 58 -7.08 -7.19 0.99
C ASP A 58 -8.48 -7.23 1.62
N ARG A 59 -9.46 -6.66 0.92
CA ARG A 59 -10.86 -6.73 1.34
C ARG A 59 -11.49 -8.01 0.78
N ASP A 60 -10.92 -9.15 1.14
CA ASP A 60 -11.49 -10.46 0.81
C ASP A 60 -12.54 -10.81 1.87
N GLN A 61 -13.82 -10.75 1.44
CA GLN A 61 -15.05 -11.39 1.98
C GLN A 61 -15.28 -11.61 3.50
N HIS A 62 -14.52 -10.98 4.38
CA HIS A 62 -14.72 -11.12 5.82
C HIS A 62 -15.59 -9.99 6.39
N GLU A 63 -16.63 -10.37 7.13
CA GLU A 63 -17.54 -9.48 7.87
C GLU A 63 -16.84 -8.56 8.89
N ASP A 64 -15.57 -8.84 9.21
CA ASP A 64 -14.77 -8.10 10.18
C ASP A 64 -14.06 -6.85 9.62
N TYR A 65 -14.24 -6.51 8.34
CA TYR A 65 -13.67 -5.29 7.73
C TYR A 65 -14.06 -4.02 8.49
N LYS A 66 -15.34 -3.90 8.85
CA LYS A 66 -15.85 -2.73 9.55
C LYS A 66 -15.23 -2.64 10.95
N LYS A 67 -15.16 -3.76 11.68
CA LYS A 67 -14.56 -3.82 13.01
C LYS A 67 -13.08 -3.44 13.01
N ALA A 68 -12.30 -3.96 12.06
CA ALA A 68 -10.88 -3.64 11.92
C ALA A 68 -10.68 -2.16 11.53
N SER A 69 -11.49 -1.65 10.61
CA SER A 69 -11.45 -0.24 10.17
C SER A 69 -11.84 0.70 11.31
N ASP A 70 -12.89 0.39 12.06
CA ASP A 70 -13.32 1.14 13.24
C ASP A 70 -12.22 1.13 14.31
N ARG A 71 -11.58 -0.02 14.55
CA ARG A 71 -10.47 -0.14 15.52
C ARG A 71 -9.26 0.72 15.16
N ILE A 72 -8.95 0.87 13.87
CA ILE A 72 -7.87 1.73 13.37
C ILE A 72 -8.30 3.22 13.38
N GLY A 73 -9.54 3.51 12.99
CA GLY A 73 -10.04 4.87 12.79
C GLY A 73 -10.50 5.59 14.06
N THR A 74 -10.88 4.88 15.11
CA THR A 74 -11.44 5.47 16.34
C THR A 74 -10.41 5.68 17.45
N LYS A 75 -9.25 5.02 17.39
CA LYS A 75 -8.21 5.15 18.41
C LYS A 75 -7.31 6.35 18.12
N THR A 76 -7.44 7.39 18.94
CA THR A 76 -6.44 8.48 19.00
C THR A 76 -5.25 8.03 19.84
N LEU A 77 -4.31 7.32 19.20
CA LEU A 77 -3.03 6.99 19.83
C LEU A 77 -2.11 8.21 19.82
N ARG A 78 -1.38 8.43 20.92
CA ARG A 78 -0.44 9.54 21.07
C ARG A 78 0.98 9.03 21.04
N ARG A 79 1.83 9.81 20.40
CA ARG A 79 3.27 9.61 20.35
C ARG A 79 3.89 9.94 21.71
N ARG A 80 5.14 9.52 21.91
CA ARG A 80 5.92 9.79 23.13
C ARG A 80 5.95 11.28 23.49
N ASN A 81 5.99 12.16 22.48
CA ASN A 81 6.01 13.60 22.64
C ASN A 81 4.61 14.23 22.85
N GLY A 82 3.56 13.43 22.98
CA GLY A 82 2.18 13.90 23.20
C GLY A 82 1.39 14.19 21.92
N ASP A 83 2.04 14.27 20.75
CA ASP A 83 1.36 14.52 19.47
C ASP A 83 0.49 13.32 19.06
N PRO A 84 -0.63 13.54 18.34
CA PRO A 84 -1.41 12.44 17.79
C PRO A 84 -0.62 11.66 16.72
N ALA A 85 -0.78 10.34 16.71
CA ALA A 85 -0.34 9.47 15.62
C ALA A 85 -1.49 9.23 14.65
N LEU A 86 -1.18 9.22 13.34
CA LEU A 86 -2.16 8.94 12.29
C LEU A 86 -2.18 7.45 11.96
N PHE A 87 -3.30 6.79 12.20
CA PHE A 87 -3.54 5.41 11.81
C PHE A 87 -4.45 5.36 10.58
N ARG A 88 -4.06 4.61 9.55
CA ARG A 88 -4.88 4.42 8.34
C ARG A 88 -4.92 2.98 7.87
N ALA A 89 -6.11 2.55 7.50
CA ALA A 89 -6.32 1.32 6.74
C ALA A 89 -6.10 1.61 5.25
N ILE A 90 -5.28 0.80 4.60
CA ILE A 90 -5.04 0.83 3.17
C ILE A 90 -5.59 -0.46 2.59
N THR A 91 -6.60 -0.34 1.74
CA THR A 91 -7.39 -1.49 1.31
C THR A 91 -7.33 -1.65 -0.20
N SER A 92 -7.40 -2.88 -0.66
CA SER A 92 -7.53 -3.20 -2.08
C SER A 92 -8.69 -4.17 -2.26
N VAL A 93 -9.54 -3.88 -3.25
CA VAL A 93 -10.74 -4.64 -3.60
C VAL A 93 -10.62 -5.12 -5.05
N PRO A 94 -10.69 -6.44 -5.29
CA PRO A 94 -10.78 -7.51 -4.29
C PRO A 94 -9.47 -7.72 -3.51
N CYS A 95 -8.31 -7.37 -4.09
CA CYS A 95 -7.01 -7.56 -3.45
C CYS A 95 -5.87 -6.77 -4.10
N PHE A 96 -4.69 -6.85 -3.49
CA PHE A 96 -3.48 -6.12 -3.84
C PHE A 96 -3.06 -6.27 -5.30
N GLU A 97 -3.31 -7.41 -5.94
CA GLU A 97 -3.00 -7.57 -7.37
C GLU A 97 -3.71 -6.54 -8.26
N TYR A 98 -4.80 -5.94 -7.78
CA TYR A 98 -5.44 -4.83 -8.49
C TYR A 98 -4.52 -3.61 -8.56
N TRP A 99 -3.78 -3.28 -7.48
CA TRP A 99 -2.76 -2.24 -7.52
C TRP A 99 -1.70 -2.53 -8.60
N LEU A 100 -1.21 -3.76 -8.68
CA LEU A 100 -0.25 -4.16 -9.73
C LEU A 100 -0.84 -4.05 -11.14
N LEU A 101 -2.12 -4.42 -11.32
CA LEU A 101 -2.81 -4.29 -12.59
C LEU A 101 -2.84 -2.83 -13.08
N LEU A 102 -3.02 -1.87 -12.16
CA LEU A 102 -3.07 -0.44 -12.48
C LEU A 102 -1.74 0.13 -12.99
N HIS A 103 -0.61 -0.55 -12.78
CA HIS A 103 0.65 -0.19 -13.46
C HIS A 103 0.56 -0.42 -14.98
N SER A 104 -0.26 -1.38 -15.41
CA SER A 104 -0.40 -1.76 -16.82
C SER A 104 -1.42 -0.88 -17.55
N GLY A 105 -2.47 -0.46 -16.85
CA GLY A 105 -3.53 0.38 -17.42
C GLY A 105 -4.64 0.71 -16.44
N TYR A 106 -5.43 1.71 -16.79
CA TYR A 106 -6.64 2.07 -16.05
C TYR A 106 -7.70 0.98 -16.22
N ASN A 107 -8.32 0.54 -15.13
CA ASN A 107 -9.36 -0.48 -15.15
C ASN A 107 -10.40 -0.16 -14.07
N THR A 108 -11.69 -0.22 -14.40
CA THR A 108 -12.80 -0.10 -13.43
C THR A 108 -13.83 -1.21 -13.62
N ALA A 109 -13.50 -2.23 -14.42
CA ALA A 109 -14.36 -3.38 -14.61
C ALA A 109 -14.38 -4.19 -13.28
N PRO A 110 -15.56 -4.50 -12.73
CA PRO A 110 -15.66 -5.23 -11.48
C PRO A 110 -15.12 -6.65 -11.63
N PHE A 111 -14.46 -7.16 -10.60
CA PHE A 111 -13.97 -8.53 -10.55
C PHE A 111 -14.84 -9.38 -9.63
N TYR A 112 -15.46 -10.42 -10.18
CA TYR A 112 -16.31 -11.34 -9.43
C TYR A 112 -15.69 -12.74 -9.35
N PRO A 113 -15.87 -13.45 -8.24
CA PRO A 113 -15.42 -14.83 -8.12
C PRO A 113 -16.00 -15.72 -9.23
N THR A 114 -15.19 -16.63 -9.77
CA THR A 114 -15.66 -17.65 -10.73
C THR A 114 -15.76 -18.99 -10.02
N GLN A 115 -17.00 -19.43 -9.76
CA GLN A 115 -17.49 -20.79 -9.41
C GLN A 115 -16.68 -21.69 -8.45
N SER A 116 -15.68 -21.19 -7.72
CA SER A 116 -14.87 -21.87 -6.66
C SER A 116 -13.50 -21.20 -6.43
N ARG A 117 -13.17 -20.14 -7.16
CA ARG A 117 -11.87 -19.45 -7.03
C ARG A 117 -11.94 -18.26 -6.08
N SER A 118 -10.81 -17.98 -5.41
CA SER A 118 -10.61 -16.75 -4.63
C SER A 118 -11.02 -15.52 -5.44
N PRO A 119 -11.61 -14.48 -4.81
CA PRO A 119 -12.00 -13.23 -5.48
C PRO A 119 -10.84 -12.56 -6.25
N CYS A 120 -9.59 -12.86 -5.90
CA CYS A 120 -8.39 -12.41 -6.61
C CYS A 120 -8.10 -13.09 -7.94
N ALA A 121 -8.62 -14.29 -8.19
CA ALA A 121 -8.22 -15.07 -9.36
C ALA A 121 -8.48 -14.35 -10.70
N PRO A 122 -9.62 -13.67 -10.90
CA PRO A 122 -9.85 -12.84 -12.08
C PRO A 122 -8.85 -11.69 -12.23
N VAL A 123 -8.44 -11.06 -11.12
CA VAL A 123 -7.46 -9.96 -11.12
C VAL A 123 -6.08 -10.46 -11.52
N ILE A 124 -5.66 -11.61 -10.97
CA ILE A 124 -4.41 -12.26 -11.33
C ILE A 124 -4.40 -12.63 -12.80
N ALA A 125 -5.50 -13.17 -13.33
CA ALA A 125 -5.62 -13.49 -14.76
C ALA A 125 -5.46 -12.22 -15.63
N ALA A 126 -6.11 -11.12 -15.26
CA ALA A 126 -5.97 -9.85 -15.95
C ALA A 126 -4.54 -9.29 -15.87
N LEU A 127 -3.89 -9.36 -14.71
CA LEU A 127 -2.49 -8.94 -14.51
C LEU A 127 -1.52 -9.73 -15.41
N LYS A 128 -1.71 -11.05 -15.48
CA LYS A 128 -0.93 -11.93 -16.36
C LYS A 128 -1.07 -11.57 -17.82
N GLN A 129 -2.29 -11.30 -18.26
CA GLN A 129 -2.55 -10.90 -19.63
C GLN A 129 -1.97 -9.52 -19.95
N ALA A 130 -2.02 -8.58 -19.00
CA ALA A 130 -1.65 -7.19 -19.24
C ALA A 130 -0.14 -6.92 -19.20
N SER A 131 0.60 -7.48 -18.25
CA SER A 131 2.01 -7.08 -18.07
C SER A 131 2.95 -8.11 -17.43
N ILE A 132 2.49 -8.95 -16.50
CA ILE A 132 3.36 -9.89 -15.77
C ILE A 132 2.86 -11.32 -16.02
N ARG A 133 3.15 -11.85 -17.22
CA ARG A 133 2.64 -13.16 -17.70
C ARG A 133 2.89 -14.32 -16.73
N ASP A 134 4.05 -14.30 -16.09
CA ASP A 134 4.54 -15.30 -15.15
C ASP A 134 4.14 -15.01 -13.70
N TYR A 135 3.26 -14.04 -13.41
CA TYR A 135 2.95 -13.63 -12.04
C TYR A 135 2.50 -14.80 -11.15
N GLU A 136 3.11 -14.92 -9.99
CA GLU A 136 2.69 -15.89 -8.98
C GLU A 136 2.62 -15.21 -7.61
N LYS A 137 1.73 -15.72 -6.75
CA LYS A 137 1.71 -15.30 -5.35
C LYS A 137 3.07 -15.65 -4.74
N ALA A 138 3.71 -14.65 -4.14
CA ALA A 138 5.09 -14.66 -3.62
C ALA A 138 6.22 -14.49 -4.66
N MET A 139 5.93 -14.07 -5.89
CA MET A 139 6.95 -13.63 -6.85
C MET A 139 7.81 -12.50 -6.26
N ARG A 140 9.14 -12.63 -6.40
CA ARG A 140 10.12 -11.58 -6.08
C ARG A 140 10.38 -10.67 -7.29
N GLY A 141 10.86 -9.45 -7.05
CA GLY A 141 11.18 -8.50 -8.13
C GLY A 141 9.95 -7.90 -8.82
N VAL A 142 8.76 -8.05 -8.24
CA VAL A 142 7.53 -7.42 -8.73
C VAL A 142 7.66 -5.90 -8.70
N TYR A 143 8.33 -5.35 -7.69
CA TYR A 143 8.63 -3.92 -7.61
C TYR A 143 9.43 -3.44 -8.83
N GLU A 144 10.57 -4.04 -9.14
CA GLU A 144 11.41 -3.64 -10.29
C GLU A 144 10.66 -3.67 -11.62
N ARG A 145 9.81 -4.69 -11.84
CA ARG A 145 9.01 -4.81 -13.07
C ARG A 145 7.91 -3.74 -13.16
N SER A 146 7.41 -3.26 -12.04
CA SER A 146 6.29 -2.33 -11.94
C SER A 146 6.72 -0.87 -11.76
N LYS A 147 7.88 -0.61 -11.16
CA LYS A 147 8.47 0.70 -10.83
C LYS A 147 8.43 1.70 -11.99
N PRO A 148 8.79 1.37 -13.24
CA PRO A 148 8.77 2.34 -14.34
C PRO A 148 7.39 2.97 -14.59
N ARG A 149 6.32 2.33 -14.13
CA ARG A 149 4.92 2.78 -14.29
C ARG A 149 4.28 3.22 -12.98
N LEU A 150 5.06 3.43 -11.91
CA LEU A 150 4.55 3.76 -10.58
C LEU A 150 3.68 5.02 -10.58
N GLN A 151 4.12 6.09 -11.26
CA GLN A 151 3.33 7.32 -11.39
C GLN A 151 1.99 7.09 -12.09
N ARG A 152 1.99 6.28 -13.14
CA ARG A 152 0.77 5.91 -13.87
C ARG A 152 -0.17 5.10 -12.97
N ALA A 153 0.37 4.19 -12.16
CA ALA A 153 -0.41 3.41 -11.21
C ALA A 153 -1.08 4.29 -10.16
N ILE A 154 -0.36 5.30 -9.62
CA ILE A 154 -0.91 6.29 -8.69
C ILE A 154 -2.10 7.02 -9.33
N GLN A 155 -1.91 7.60 -10.52
CA GLN A 155 -2.96 8.32 -11.24
C GLN A 155 -4.17 7.44 -11.56
N ASN A 156 -3.93 6.20 -11.98
CA ASN A 156 -4.98 5.24 -12.27
C ASN A 156 -5.76 4.86 -11.01
N ALA A 157 -5.10 4.68 -9.86
CA ALA A 157 -5.74 4.35 -8.59
C ALA A 157 -6.60 5.50 -8.08
N GLU A 158 -6.09 6.73 -8.11
CA GLU A 158 -6.86 7.93 -7.74
C GLU A 158 -8.10 8.09 -8.62
N ARG A 159 -7.94 7.91 -9.94
CA ARG A 159 -9.05 8.01 -10.90
C ARG A 159 -10.07 6.89 -10.68
N ALA A 160 -9.62 5.65 -10.46
CA ALA A 160 -10.50 4.51 -10.26
C ALA A 160 -11.29 4.65 -8.94
N LEU A 161 -10.64 5.12 -7.87
CA LEU A 161 -11.31 5.39 -6.60
C LEU A 161 -12.38 6.46 -6.74
N LYS A 162 -12.09 7.58 -7.44
CA LYS A 162 -13.09 8.62 -7.72
C LYS A 162 -14.27 8.08 -8.53
N ALA A 163 -14.02 7.25 -9.54
CA ALA A 163 -15.07 6.65 -10.36
C ALA A 163 -15.93 5.68 -9.54
N ALA A 164 -15.31 4.87 -8.67
CA ALA A 164 -16.01 3.92 -7.81
C ALA A 164 -16.92 4.64 -6.80
N VAL A 165 -16.43 5.71 -6.16
CA VAL A 165 -17.23 6.57 -5.27
C VAL A 165 -18.43 7.16 -6.02
N ALA A 166 -18.21 7.71 -7.22
CA ALA A 166 -19.30 8.28 -8.04
C ALA A 166 -20.34 7.23 -8.45
N ALA A 167 -19.92 5.98 -8.64
CA ALA A 167 -20.79 4.86 -9.01
C ALA A 167 -21.38 4.10 -7.80
N GLY A 168 -21.05 4.50 -6.56
CA GLY A 168 -21.52 3.81 -5.35
C GLY A 168 -21.00 2.38 -5.20
N THR A 169 -19.84 2.07 -5.77
CA THR A 169 -19.19 0.75 -5.71
C THR A 169 -17.81 0.86 -5.07
N ASP A 170 -17.27 -0.26 -4.61
CA ASP A 170 -15.89 -0.40 -4.18
C ASP A 170 -15.12 -1.45 -5.01
N ASN A 171 -15.76 -2.09 -5.99
CA ASN A 171 -15.15 -3.11 -6.82
C ASN A 171 -14.96 -2.62 -8.27
N PRO A 172 -13.71 -2.41 -8.74
CA PRO A 172 -12.45 -2.52 -7.99
C PRO A 172 -11.95 -1.17 -7.45
N THR A 173 -11.32 -1.19 -6.28
CA THR A 173 -10.69 -0.01 -5.66
C THR A 173 -9.37 -0.36 -4.98
N THR A 174 -8.49 0.63 -4.82
CA THR A 174 -7.30 0.49 -3.96
C THR A 174 -6.84 1.83 -3.41
N CYS A 175 -6.48 1.85 -2.13
CA CYS A 175 -5.86 3.00 -1.47
C CYS A 175 -4.33 2.90 -1.42
N MET A 176 -3.73 1.93 -2.11
CA MET A 176 -2.27 1.72 -2.10
C MET A 176 -1.45 2.96 -2.43
N HIS A 177 -1.96 3.77 -3.36
CA HIS A 177 -1.37 5.04 -3.77
C HIS A 177 -1.11 5.99 -2.58
N GLU A 178 -1.95 5.99 -1.53
CA GLU A 178 -1.74 6.84 -0.35
C GLU A 178 -0.43 6.49 0.38
N SER A 179 -0.18 5.19 0.59
CA SER A 179 1.04 4.72 1.28
C SER A 179 2.30 4.98 0.46
N VAL A 180 2.22 4.82 -0.87
CA VAL A 180 3.31 5.10 -1.80
C VAL A 180 3.61 6.60 -1.84
N ILE A 181 2.59 7.45 -1.99
CA ILE A 181 2.75 8.91 -1.99
C ILE A 181 3.41 9.39 -0.70
N GLU A 182 3.01 8.86 0.46
CA GLU A 182 3.64 9.24 1.73
C GLU A 182 5.11 8.81 1.80
N THR A 183 5.42 7.60 1.33
CA THR A 183 6.80 7.09 1.28
C THR A 183 7.67 7.97 0.36
N CYS A 184 7.16 8.31 -0.83
CA CYS A 184 7.76 9.28 -1.75
C CYS A 184 7.99 10.65 -1.11
N ARG A 185 7.01 11.19 -0.37
CA ARG A 185 7.12 12.47 0.32
C ARG A 185 8.23 12.47 1.37
N LYS A 186 8.37 11.38 2.14
CA LYS A 186 9.47 11.22 3.09
C LYS A 186 10.84 11.22 2.39
N ALA A 187 10.95 10.55 1.24
CA ALA A 187 12.19 10.54 0.46
C ALA A 187 12.56 11.94 -0.05
N ARG A 188 11.58 12.70 -0.55
CA ARG A 188 11.79 14.10 -0.97
C ARG A 188 12.26 14.99 0.18
N ARG A 189 11.69 14.84 1.38
CA ARG A 189 12.13 15.57 2.59
C ARG A 189 13.58 15.22 2.97
N LYS A 190 13.96 13.94 2.86
CA LYS A 190 15.35 13.49 3.06
C LYS A 190 16.30 14.15 2.05
N CYS A 191 16.01 14.08 0.74
CA CYS A 191 16.87 14.70 -0.30
C CYS A 191 16.93 16.24 -0.12
N PHE A 192 15.84 16.90 0.29
CA PHE A 192 15.88 18.33 0.61
C PHE A 192 16.81 18.64 1.79
N ARG A 193 16.65 17.92 2.92
CA ARG A 193 17.50 18.12 4.11
C ARG A 193 18.97 17.85 3.81
N GLN A 194 19.28 16.81 3.04
CA GLN A 194 20.64 16.48 2.64
C GLN A 194 21.24 17.57 1.74
N ARG A 195 20.49 18.11 0.76
CA ARG A 195 20.95 19.23 -0.07
C ARG A 195 21.18 20.51 0.72
N CYS A 196 20.36 20.80 1.72
CA CYS A 196 20.60 21.94 2.62
C CYS A 196 21.91 21.78 3.42
N LEU A 197 22.31 20.54 3.74
CA LEU A 197 23.57 20.25 4.43
C LEU A 197 24.77 20.27 3.47
N ASP A 198 24.59 19.76 2.25
CA ASP A 198 25.68 19.55 1.28
C ASP A 198 25.90 20.74 0.33
N GLY A 199 25.05 21.78 0.38
CA GLY A 199 25.22 23.00 -0.43
C GLY A 199 25.07 22.82 -1.96
N PHE A 200 24.65 21.65 -2.44
CA PHE A 200 24.60 21.31 -3.87
C PHE A 200 23.22 21.48 -4.52
N VAL A 201 23.20 22.15 -5.69
CA VAL A 201 22.05 22.33 -6.59
C VAL A 201 22.16 21.34 -7.75
N GLN A 202 21.90 20.05 -7.51
CA GLN A 202 21.57 19.14 -8.61
C GLN A 202 20.21 18.47 -8.35
N PRO A 203 19.39 18.26 -9.39
CA PRO A 203 18.07 17.67 -9.23
C PRO A 203 18.22 16.18 -8.94
N CYS A 204 17.82 15.74 -7.72
CA CYS A 204 17.43 14.36 -7.49
C CYS A 204 16.43 14.00 -8.59
N GLY A 205 16.73 12.97 -9.39
CA GLY A 205 15.86 12.49 -10.45
C GLY A 205 14.42 12.43 -9.94
N ALA A 206 13.51 13.07 -10.66
CA ALA A 206 12.10 13.18 -10.32
C ALA A 206 11.45 11.79 -10.41
N PHE A 207 11.62 10.99 -9.37
CA PHE A 207 10.95 9.71 -9.22
C PHE A 207 10.26 9.69 -7.86
N CYS A 208 9.38 10.66 -7.66
CA CYS A 208 7.93 10.47 -7.76
C CYS A 208 7.37 11.79 -8.35
#